data_AF-A0A1V6TKN9-F1
#
_entry.id   AF-A0A1V6TKN9-F1
#
_cell.length_a   1.000
_cell.length_b   1.000
_cell.length_c   1.000
_cell.angle_alpha   90.00
_cell.angle_beta   90.00
_cell.angle_gamma   90.00
#
_symmetry.space_group_name_H-M   'P 1'
#
loop_
_entity.id
_entity.type
_entity.pdbx_description
1 polymer ?
#
loop_
_entity_poly.entity_id
_entity_poly.type
_entity_poly.pdbx_seq_one_letter_code
_entity_poly.pdbx_strand_id
1 'polypeptide(L)'
;MPPIRSQSSKDSTEREGRILLAIQAFQNNQIPNIHLAARTFNVPRSTLRRRLSGVQDRANSRANSQKLSEIEEESLQKWILSMDARGSAPRPSTVREMANLLLEKRGTTPVLSVGDKWVYNFVKRHPLLSSRFSRRYNYERAKCEDPKIIREWFNLVEKTILQFGIDPDDVYNFDETGFAMGLTATARVISRSEFY
;
A
#
# COMPACT_ATOMS: atom_id res chain seq x y z
N MET A 1 1.67 -15.61 0.52
CA MET A 1 0.37 -16.28 0.64
C MET A 1 -0.73 -15.24 0.73
N PRO A 2 -1.82 -15.32 -0.07
CA PRO A 2 -2.95 -14.42 0.12
C PRO A 2 -3.59 -14.71 1.50
N PRO A 3 -4.11 -13.69 2.19
CA PRO A 3 -4.66 -13.86 3.53
C PRO A 3 -5.88 -14.78 3.51
N ILE A 4 -5.92 -15.74 4.43
CA ILE A 4 -7.06 -16.64 4.63
C ILE A 4 -8.25 -15.79 5.11
N ARG A 5 -9.23 -15.59 4.22
CA ARG A 5 -10.46 -14.86 4.57
C ARG A 5 -11.30 -15.69 5.53
N SER A 6 -11.74 -15.07 6.63
CA SER A 6 -12.70 -15.67 7.56
C SER A 6 -14.03 -15.98 6.86
N GLN A 7 -14.77 -16.97 7.38
CA GLN A 7 -16.02 -17.45 6.79
C GLN A 7 -17.04 -16.33 6.57
N SER A 8 -17.18 -15.43 7.55
CA SER A 8 -18.04 -14.24 7.45
C SER A 8 -17.65 -13.26 6.32
N SER A 9 -16.36 -13.16 5.98
CA SER A 9 -15.91 -12.30 4.86
C SER A 9 -16.23 -12.93 3.50
N LYS A 10 -16.18 -14.26 3.38
CA LYS A 10 -16.56 -14.98 2.15
C LYS A 10 -18.06 -14.82 1.90
N ASP A 11 -18.87 -15.00 2.94
CA ASP A 11 -20.32 -14.84 2.87
C ASP A 11 -20.74 -13.42 2.43
N SER A 12 -20.00 -12.39 2.87
CA SER A 12 -20.26 -11.01 2.44
C SER A 12 -19.94 -10.77 0.96
N THR A 13 -18.82 -11.30 0.47
CA THR A 13 -18.42 -11.14 -0.95
C THR A 13 -19.38 -11.90 -1.87
N GLU A 14 -19.79 -13.11 -1.49
CA GLU A 14 -20.75 -13.90 -2.27
C GLU A 14 -22.13 -13.23 -2.32
N ARG A 15 -22.59 -12.70 -1.19
CA ARG A 15 -23.84 -11.94 -1.13
C ARG A 15 -23.80 -10.72 -2.04
N GLU A 16 -22.68 -10.00 -2.05
CA GLU A 16 -22.50 -8.83 -2.92
C GLU A 16 -22.48 -9.22 -4.41
N GLY A 17 -21.81 -10.32 -4.76
CA GLY A 17 -21.83 -10.87 -6.12
C GLY A 17 -23.26 -11.18 -6.61
N ARG A 18 -24.10 -11.79 -5.77
CA ARG A 18 -25.51 -12.07 -6.10
C ARG A 18 -26.33 -10.79 -6.31
N ILE A 19 -26.06 -9.75 -5.52
CA ILE A 19 -26.71 -8.44 -5.68
C ILE A 19 -26.34 -7.82 -7.02
N LEU A 20 -25.06 -7.85 -7.42
CA LEU A 20 -24.60 -7.32 -8.70
C LEU A 20 -25.22 -8.07 -9.88
N LEU A 21 -25.29 -9.40 -9.82
CA LEU A 21 -25.96 -10.22 -10.84
C LEU A 21 -27.47 -9.89 -10.95
N ALA A 22 -28.15 -9.67 -9.82
CA ALA A 22 -29.55 -9.28 -9.80
C ALA A 22 -29.78 -7.88 -10.41
N ILE A 23 -28.87 -6.93 -10.16
CA ILE A 23 -28.90 -5.59 -10.77
C ILE A 23 -28.70 -5.71 -12.29
N GLN A 24 -27.72 -6.48 -12.73
CA GLN A 24 -27.41 -6.67 -14.15
C GLN A 24 -28.58 -7.34 -14.90
N ALA A 25 -29.17 -8.39 -14.33
CA ALA A 25 -30.34 -9.07 -14.92
C ALA A 25 -31.58 -8.15 -15.01
N PHE A 26 -31.75 -7.26 -14.02
CA PHE A 26 -32.82 -6.26 -14.04
C PHE A 26 -32.55 -5.17 -15.09
N GLN A 27 -31.33 -4.62 -15.16
CA GLN A 27 -30.95 -3.60 -16.13
C GLN A 27 -30.97 -4.10 -17.57
N ASN A 28 -30.59 -5.36 -17.79
CA ASN A 28 -30.62 -6.00 -19.11
C ASN A 28 -32.04 -6.46 -19.53
N ASN A 29 -33.09 -6.09 -18.78
CA ASN A 29 -34.47 -6.53 -19.00
C ASN A 29 -34.69 -8.05 -19.07
N GLN A 30 -33.74 -8.86 -18.58
CA GLN A 30 -33.90 -10.31 -18.49
C GLN A 30 -34.94 -10.67 -17.42
N ILE A 31 -35.00 -9.87 -16.36
CA ILE A 31 -36.01 -9.99 -15.31
C ILE A 31 -36.65 -8.60 -15.10
N PRO A 32 -37.86 -8.34 -15.63
CA PRO A 32 -38.47 -7.02 -15.58
C PRO A 32 -38.99 -6.62 -14.19
N ASN A 33 -39.10 -7.59 -13.26
CA ASN A 33 -39.66 -7.36 -11.93
C ASN A 33 -38.58 -7.49 -10.84
N ILE A 34 -38.37 -6.42 -10.07
CA ILE A 34 -37.42 -6.38 -8.94
C ILE A 34 -37.69 -7.51 -7.93
N HIS A 35 -38.95 -7.87 -7.70
CA HIS A 35 -39.31 -8.98 -6.82
C HIS A 35 -38.83 -10.32 -7.35
N LEU A 36 -39.00 -10.54 -8.66
CA LEU A 36 -38.59 -11.77 -9.31
C LEU A 36 -37.06 -11.85 -9.29
N ALA A 37 -36.35 -10.76 -9.61
CA ALA A 37 -34.89 -10.71 -9.54
C ALA A 37 -34.38 -11.00 -8.12
N ALA A 38 -34.99 -10.38 -7.10
CA ALA A 38 -34.64 -10.63 -5.71
C ALA A 38 -34.82 -12.11 -5.31
N ARG A 39 -35.89 -12.75 -5.77
CA ARG A 39 -36.16 -14.17 -5.50
C ARG A 39 -35.21 -15.10 -6.25
N THR A 40 -34.99 -14.85 -7.55
CA THR A 40 -34.12 -15.68 -8.41
C THR A 40 -32.68 -15.69 -7.91
N PHE A 41 -32.15 -14.53 -7.48
CA PHE A 41 -30.78 -14.42 -6.99
C PHE A 41 -30.66 -14.58 -5.48
N ASN A 42 -31.76 -14.91 -4.78
CA ASN A 42 -31.81 -15.11 -3.33
C ASN A 42 -31.22 -13.91 -2.54
N VAL A 43 -31.65 -12.69 -2.87
CA VAL A 43 -31.23 -11.45 -2.21
C VAL A 43 -32.43 -10.71 -1.62
N PRO A 44 -32.30 -10.04 -0.46
CA PRO A 44 -33.41 -9.27 0.10
C PRO A 44 -33.83 -8.13 -0.84
N ARG A 45 -35.12 -8.05 -1.16
CA ARG A 45 -35.70 -7.01 -2.03
C ARG A 45 -35.33 -5.59 -1.61
N SER A 46 -35.37 -5.31 -0.31
CA SER A 46 -35.00 -3.99 0.25
C SER A 46 -33.56 -3.62 -0.06
N THR A 47 -32.65 -4.61 -0.03
CA THR A 47 -31.23 -4.42 -0.36
C THR A 47 -31.07 -4.16 -1.86
N LEU A 48 -31.71 -4.97 -2.71
CA LEU A 48 -31.66 -4.79 -4.17
C LEU A 48 -32.21 -3.42 -4.60
N ARG A 49 -33.37 -3.01 -4.07
CA ARG A 49 -33.97 -1.69 -4.33
C ARG A 49 -33.01 -0.57 -3.93
N ARG A 50 -32.40 -0.66 -2.75
CA ARG A 50 -31.45 0.35 -2.25
C ARG A 50 -30.20 0.46 -3.13
N ARG A 51 -29.67 -0.66 -3.62
CA ARG A 51 -28.51 -0.68 -4.54
C ARG A 51 -28.88 -0.12 -5.92
N LEU A 52 -30.08 -0.42 -6.43
CA LEU A 52 -30.62 0.19 -7.66
C LEU A 52 -30.83 1.72 -7.53
N SER A 53 -31.17 2.21 -6.35
CA SER A 53 -31.24 3.64 -6.04
C SER A 53 -29.87 4.31 -5.85
N GLY A 54 -28.76 3.62 -6.13
CA GLY A 54 -27.41 4.18 -6.13
C GLY A 54 -26.61 4.04 -4.84
N VAL A 55 -27.14 3.39 -3.81
CA VAL A 55 -26.37 3.13 -2.58
C VAL A 55 -25.27 2.12 -2.86
N GLN A 56 -24.02 2.49 -2.60
CA GLN A 56 -22.84 1.66 -2.79
C GLN A 56 -22.75 0.53 -1.75
N ASP A 57 -21.99 -0.53 -2.06
CA ASP A 57 -21.67 -1.56 -1.08
C ASP A 57 -20.83 -0.95 0.03
N ARG A 58 -21.06 -1.35 1.27
CA ARG A 58 -20.34 -0.80 2.43
C ARG A 58 -18.85 -1.08 2.36
N ALA A 59 -18.41 -2.18 1.73
CA ALA A 59 -16.99 -2.47 1.53
C ALA A 59 -16.31 -1.46 0.59
N ASN A 60 -17.06 -0.97 -0.40
CA ASN A 60 -16.58 0.02 -1.37
C ASN A 60 -16.94 1.47 -0.97
N SER A 61 -17.83 1.63 0.01
CA SER A 61 -18.28 2.94 0.47
C SER A 61 -17.24 3.58 1.36
N ARG A 62 -16.96 4.85 1.08
CA ARG A 62 -16.12 5.69 1.91
C ARG A 62 -16.77 5.91 3.27
N ALA A 63 -15.99 5.77 4.35
CA ALA A 63 -16.49 6.04 5.69
C ALA A 63 -16.82 7.54 5.84
N ASN A 64 -17.99 7.85 6.39
CA ASN A 64 -18.54 9.21 6.51
C ASN A 64 -17.67 10.21 7.31
N SER A 65 -16.60 9.76 7.98
CA SER A 65 -15.77 10.60 8.87
C SER A 65 -14.32 10.73 8.41
N GLN A 66 -14.04 10.55 7.11
CA GLN A 66 -12.72 10.88 6.57
C GLN A 66 -12.53 12.40 6.52
N LYS A 67 -11.40 12.88 7.06
CA LYS A 67 -11.12 14.31 7.19
C LYS A 67 -10.61 14.95 5.89
N LEU A 68 -9.75 14.25 5.16
CA LEU A 68 -9.25 14.69 3.85
C LEU A 68 -10.26 14.29 2.76
N SER A 69 -10.23 14.90 1.58
CA SER A 69 -10.93 14.41 0.38
C SER A 69 -10.12 13.31 -0.32
N GLU A 70 -10.72 12.63 -1.29
CA GLU A 70 -10.03 11.62 -2.10
C GLU A 70 -8.84 12.24 -2.85
N ILE A 71 -9.07 13.40 -3.49
CA ILE A 71 -8.02 14.15 -4.21
C ILE A 71 -6.87 14.55 -3.28
N GLU A 72 -7.16 14.92 -2.03
CA GLU A 72 -6.14 15.26 -1.05
C GLU A 72 -5.35 14.02 -0.58
N GLU A 73 -6.03 12.90 -0.33
CA GLU A 73 -5.35 11.64 0.01
C GLU A 73 -4.46 11.15 -1.15
N GLU A 74 -4.93 11.25 -2.40
CA GLU A 74 -4.15 10.94 -3.60
C GLU A 74 -2.94 11.86 -3.75
N SER A 75 -3.12 13.16 -3.54
CA SER A 75 -2.02 14.13 -3.61
C SER A 75 -0.97 13.86 -2.54
N LEU A 76 -1.40 13.52 -1.33
CA LEU A 76 -0.50 13.13 -0.25
C LEU A 76 0.23 11.82 -0.57
N GLN A 77 -0.45 10.83 -1.16
CA GLN A 77 0.19 9.59 -1.61
C GLN A 77 1.27 9.87 -2.66
N LYS A 78 0.95 10.66 -3.69
CA LYS A 78 1.91 11.06 -4.75
C LYS A 78 3.11 11.79 -4.15
N TRP A 79 2.88 12.68 -3.19
CA TRP A 79 3.96 13.36 -2.48
C TRP A 79 4.87 12.39 -1.72
N ILE A 80 4.31 11.42 -0.98
CA ILE A 80 5.10 10.39 -0.28
C ILE A 80 5.94 9.58 -1.28
N LEU A 81 5.34 9.11 -2.37
CA LEU A 81 6.03 8.34 -3.40
C LEU A 81 7.14 9.14 -4.08
N SER A 82 6.93 10.44 -4.27
CA SER A 82 7.91 11.37 -4.82
C SER A 82 9.10 11.58 -3.88
N MET A 83 8.85 11.65 -2.57
CA MET A 83 9.91 11.76 -1.57
C MET A 83 10.73 10.48 -1.44
N ASP A 84 10.05 9.33 -1.47
CA ASP A 84 10.68 8.01 -1.47
C ASP A 84 11.59 7.82 -2.70
N ALA A 85 11.12 8.22 -3.89
CA ALA A 85 11.91 8.16 -5.12
C ALA A 85 13.19 9.03 -5.08
N ARG A 86 13.22 10.08 -4.24
CA ARG A 86 14.41 10.91 -3.99
C ARG A 86 15.28 10.41 -2.83
N GLY A 87 15.00 9.22 -2.30
CA GLY A 87 15.73 8.64 -1.17
C GLY A 87 15.40 9.26 0.19
N SER A 88 14.30 10.01 0.30
CA SER A 88 13.91 10.72 1.54
C SER A 88 12.51 10.34 2.00
N ALA A 89 12.30 9.06 2.36
CA ALA A 89 11.01 8.57 2.84
C ALA A 89 10.54 9.30 4.14
N PRO A 90 9.32 9.86 4.18
CA PRO A 90 8.83 10.60 5.33
C PRO A 90 8.60 9.72 6.56
N ARG A 91 8.76 10.31 7.74
CA ARG A 91 8.29 9.70 8.99
C ARG A 91 6.77 9.81 9.12
N PRO A 92 6.11 8.91 9.88
CA PRO A 92 4.69 9.02 10.16
C PRO A 92 4.27 10.38 10.77
N SER A 93 5.12 11.01 11.58
CA SER A 93 4.87 12.35 12.12
C SER A 93 4.80 13.39 11.00
N THR A 94 5.76 13.37 10.07
CA THR A 94 5.81 14.29 8.92
C THR A 94 4.60 14.10 7.99
N VAL A 95 4.16 12.86 7.77
CA VAL A 95 2.92 12.60 7.00
C VAL A 95 1.68 13.17 7.71
N ARG A 96 1.65 13.09 9.05
CA ARG A 96 0.57 13.68 9.86
C ARG A 96 0.58 15.20 9.78
N GLU A 97 1.75 15.81 9.89
CA GLU A 97 1.95 17.27 9.77
C GLU A 97 1.50 17.76 8.38
N MET A 98 1.89 17.06 7.31
CA MET A 98 1.45 17.39 5.96
C MET A 98 -0.08 17.29 5.81
N ALA A 99 -0.69 16.25 6.37
CA ALA A 99 -2.15 16.12 6.35
C ALA A 99 -2.85 17.24 7.13
N ASN A 100 -2.31 17.65 8.28
CA ASN A 100 -2.83 18.79 9.04
C ASN A 100 -2.65 20.11 8.27
N LEU A 101 -1.52 20.30 7.59
CA LEU A 101 -1.27 21.47 6.76
C LEU A 101 -2.29 21.60 5.63
N LEU A 102 -2.64 20.48 4.97
CA LEU A 102 -3.70 20.46 3.95
C LEU A 102 -5.06 20.88 4.54
N LEU A 103 -5.40 20.38 5.73
CA LEU A 103 -6.66 20.73 6.42
C LEU A 103 -6.69 22.20 6.86
N GLU A 104 -5.57 22.73 7.33
CA GLU A 104 -5.44 24.14 7.72
C GLU A 104 -5.62 25.06 6.51
N LYS A 105 -4.99 24.73 5.37
CA LYS A 105 -5.11 25.50 4.12
C LYS A 105 -6.51 25.45 3.50
N ARG A 106 -7.30 24.43 3.80
CA ARG A 106 -8.72 24.37 3.42
C ARG A 106 -9.57 25.43 4.15
N GLY A 107 -9.09 25.97 5.27
CA GLY A 107 -9.77 27.07 5.97
C GLY A 107 -11.07 26.67 6.66
N THR A 108 -11.24 25.40 7.04
CA THR A 108 -12.46 24.93 7.71
C THR A 108 -12.46 25.35 9.19
N THR A 109 -13.59 25.90 9.67
CA THR A 109 -13.82 26.19 11.09
C THR A 109 -14.78 25.14 11.67
N PRO A 110 -14.46 24.47 12.79
CA PRO A 110 -13.23 24.55 13.59
C PRO A 110 -12.03 23.89 12.88
N VAL A 111 -10.81 24.23 13.33
CA VAL A 111 -9.57 23.66 12.80
C VAL A 111 -9.61 22.14 12.97
N LEU A 112 -9.64 21.42 11.84
CA LEU A 112 -9.63 19.96 11.83
C LEU A 112 -8.19 19.47 11.88
N SER A 113 -7.87 18.63 12.87
CA SER A 113 -6.59 17.92 12.94
C SER A 113 -6.82 16.42 12.76
N VAL A 114 -5.87 15.70 12.17
CA VAL A 114 -5.92 14.23 12.10
C VAL A 114 -5.49 13.60 13.42
N GLY A 115 -6.13 12.48 13.79
CA GLY A 115 -5.81 11.77 15.04
C GLY A 115 -4.55 10.90 14.94
N ASP A 116 -4.08 10.37 16.07
CA ASP A 116 -2.79 9.66 16.12
C ASP A 116 -2.69 8.44 15.19
N LYS A 117 -3.76 7.63 15.17
CA LYS A 117 -3.83 6.42 14.35
C LYS A 117 -4.14 6.70 12.87
N TRP A 118 -4.37 7.96 12.50
CA TRP A 118 -4.79 8.31 11.15
C TRP A 118 -3.79 7.86 10.09
N VAL A 119 -2.49 8.09 10.32
CA VAL A 119 -1.42 7.73 9.37
C VAL A 119 -1.35 6.21 9.15
N TYR A 120 -1.48 5.42 10.23
CA TYR A 120 -1.50 3.96 10.11
C TYR A 120 -2.70 3.49 9.27
N ASN A 121 -3.88 4.06 9.52
CA ASN A 121 -5.07 3.75 8.75
C ASN A 121 -4.97 4.24 7.30
N PHE A 122 -4.32 5.38 7.06
CA PHE A 122 -4.05 5.92 5.73
C PHE A 122 -3.16 4.95 4.93
N VAL A 123 -2.04 4.49 5.50
CA VAL A 123 -1.17 3.49 4.86
C VAL A 123 -1.93 2.19 4.61
N LYS A 124 -2.74 1.72 5.56
CA LYS A 124 -3.56 0.50 5.38
C LYS A 124 -4.57 0.61 4.22
N ARG A 125 -5.07 1.81 3.92
CA ARG A 125 -5.98 2.06 2.79
C ARG A 125 -5.26 2.17 1.44
N HIS A 126 -3.97 2.49 1.43
CA HIS A 126 -3.19 2.76 0.23
C HIS A 126 -2.16 1.64 0.00
N PRO A 127 -2.48 0.60 -0.78
CA PRO A 127 -1.62 -0.57 -0.95
C PRO A 127 -0.26 -0.27 -1.61
N LEU A 128 -0.13 0.89 -2.27
CA LEU A 128 1.14 1.39 -2.82
C LEU A 128 2.11 1.90 -1.75
N LEU A 129 1.64 2.09 -0.52
CA LEU A 129 2.44 2.58 0.61
C LEU A 129 2.66 1.48 1.63
N SER A 130 3.83 1.52 2.27
CA SER A 130 4.18 0.58 3.32
C SER A 130 4.95 1.29 4.42
N SER A 131 4.76 0.84 5.67
CA SER A 131 5.56 1.34 6.79
C SER A 131 6.73 0.39 7.05
N ARG A 132 7.93 0.97 7.17
CA ARG A 132 9.19 0.24 7.32
C ARG A 132 10.12 0.93 8.30
N PHE A 133 11.08 0.19 8.84
CA PHE A 133 12.17 0.77 9.62
C PHE A 133 13.33 1.08 8.68
N SER A 134 13.65 2.37 8.55
CA SER A 134 14.85 2.82 7.86
C SER A 134 16.07 2.37 8.64
N ARG A 135 17.03 1.79 7.92
CA ARG A 135 18.38 1.48 8.42
C ARG A 135 19.31 2.58 7.98
N ARG A 136 20.20 3.01 8.88
CA ARG A 136 21.27 3.94 8.51
C ARG A 136 22.15 3.25 7.48
N TYR A 137 22.30 3.89 6.32
CA TYR A 137 23.25 3.48 5.32
C TYR A 137 24.56 4.23 5.54
N ASN A 138 25.70 3.56 5.39
CA ASN A 138 26.99 4.24 5.52
C ASN A 138 27.22 5.11 4.29
N TYR A 139 27.30 6.43 4.49
CA TYR A 139 27.48 7.40 3.41
C TYR A 139 28.78 7.22 2.65
N GLU A 140 29.86 6.82 3.33
CA GLU A 140 31.14 6.54 2.69
C GLU A 140 31.03 5.33 1.77
N ARG A 141 30.29 4.29 2.21
CA ARG A 141 29.97 3.13 1.36
C ARG A 141 29.20 3.54 0.12
N ALA A 142 28.18 4.40 0.27
CA ALA A 142 27.39 4.91 -0.85
C ALA A 142 28.25 5.65 -1.89
N LYS A 143 29.29 6.37 -1.46
CA LYS A 143 30.21 7.07 -2.39
C LYS A 143 31.08 6.10 -3.19
N CYS A 144 31.42 4.95 -2.61
CA CYS A 144 32.27 3.95 -3.25
C CYS A 144 31.49 3.03 -4.20
N GLU A 145 30.15 3.11 -4.22
CA GLU A 145 29.30 2.27 -5.06
C GLU A 145 29.04 2.88 -6.44
N ASP A 146 30.07 2.95 -7.28
CA ASP A 146 29.91 3.25 -8.70
C ASP A 146 29.41 1.99 -9.44
N PRO A 147 28.18 2.02 -10.03
CA PRO A 147 27.64 0.87 -10.75
C PRO A 147 28.54 0.35 -11.87
N LYS A 148 29.32 1.22 -12.51
CA LYS A 148 30.24 0.83 -13.57
C LYS A 148 31.40 0.02 -13.01
N ILE A 149 32.05 0.52 -11.95
CA ILE A 149 33.17 -0.16 -11.29
C ILE A 149 32.72 -1.50 -10.73
N ILE A 150 31.57 -1.54 -10.05
CA ILE A 150 31.01 -2.76 -9.48
C ILE A 150 30.75 -3.79 -10.58
N ARG A 151 30.10 -3.39 -11.68
CA ARG A 151 29.77 -4.30 -12.77
C ARG A 151 31.03 -4.81 -13.49
N GLU A 152 32.00 -3.94 -13.73
CA GLU A 152 33.27 -4.34 -14.35
C GLU A 152 34.04 -5.33 -13.46
N TRP A 153 34.04 -5.12 -12.14
CA TRP A 153 34.64 -6.05 -11.18
C TRP A 153 33.95 -7.43 -11.21
N PHE A 154 32.61 -7.47 -11.11
CA PHE A 154 31.87 -8.75 -11.16
C PHE A 154 32.07 -9.49 -12.49
N ASN A 155 32.07 -8.76 -13.62
CA ASN A 155 32.35 -9.35 -14.93
C ASN A 155 33.77 -9.94 -15.01
N LEU A 156 34.75 -9.30 -14.37
CA LEU A 156 36.12 -9.81 -14.32
C LEU A 156 36.20 -11.07 -13.47
N VAL A 157 35.59 -11.07 -12.28
CA VAL A 157 35.52 -12.23 -11.39
C VAL A 157 34.86 -13.42 -12.09
N GLU A 158 33.72 -13.21 -12.75
CA GLU A 158 33.02 -14.25 -13.51
C GLU A 158 33.91 -14.84 -14.62
N LYS A 159 34.61 -14.00 -15.38
CA LYS A 159 35.57 -14.46 -16.40
C LYS A 159 36.71 -15.28 -15.81
N THR A 160 37.25 -14.86 -14.67
CA THR A 160 38.33 -15.58 -13.98
C THR A 160 37.87 -16.94 -13.49
N ILE A 161 36.68 -17.03 -12.87
CA ILE A 161 36.08 -18.30 -12.44
C ILE A 161 35.94 -19.26 -13.63
N LEU A 162 35.41 -18.78 -14.76
CA LEU A 162 35.26 -19.59 -15.97
C LEU A 162 36.61 -20.00 -16.59
N GLN A 163 37.58 -19.10 -16.63
CA GLN A 163 38.89 -19.36 -17.22
C GLN A 163 39.67 -20.44 -16.47
N PHE A 164 39.62 -20.41 -15.13
CA PHE A 164 40.36 -21.34 -14.28
C PHE A 164 39.53 -22.53 -13.81
N GLY A 165 38.25 -22.59 -14.18
CA GLY A 165 37.35 -23.68 -13.79
C GLY A 165 37.18 -23.78 -12.28
N ILE A 166 37.13 -22.63 -11.59
CA ILE A 166 36.98 -22.58 -10.12
C ILE A 166 35.57 -23.06 -9.76
N ASP A 167 35.50 -24.09 -8.92
CA ASP A 167 34.22 -24.59 -8.45
C ASP A 167 33.58 -23.57 -7.48
N PRO A 168 32.26 -23.30 -7.56
CA PRO A 168 31.57 -22.49 -6.57
C PRO A 168 31.81 -22.91 -5.12
N ASP A 169 32.03 -24.20 -4.86
CA ASP A 169 32.33 -24.74 -3.52
C ASP A 169 33.71 -24.30 -3.01
N ASP A 170 34.62 -23.87 -3.90
CA ASP A 170 35.95 -23.35 -3.57
C ASP A 170 35.97 -21.82 -3.36
N VAL A 171 34.81 -21.15 -3.41
CA VAL A 171 34.69 -19.71 -3.20
C VAL A 171 34.33 -19.41 -1.74
N TYR A 172 35.33 -19.01 -0.96
CA TYR A 172 35.16 -18.66 0.46
C TYR A 172 35.00 -17.14 0.64
N ASN A 173 33.94 -16.73 1.35
CA ASN A 173 33.83 -15.36 1.82
C ASN A 173 34.63 -15.19 3.11
N PHE A 174 35.46 -14.15 3.18
CA PHE A 174 36.21 -13.80 4.39
C PHE A 174 36.01 -12.32 4.69
N ASP A 175 35.17 -12.01 5.67
CA ASP A 175 34.90 -10.65 6.11
C ASP A 175 34.85 -10.54 7.64
N GLU A 176 35.14 -9.33 8.14
CA GLU A 176 35.05 -9.02 9.56
C GLU A 176 33.65 -8.48 9.88
N THR A 177 32.91 -9.17 10.75
CA THR A 177 31.61 -8.69 11.22
C THR A 177 31.78 -7.88 12.52
N GLY A 178 31.72 -6.55 12.41
CA GLY A 178 31.70 -5.64 13.56
C GLY A 178 30.29 -5.50 14.16
N PHE A 179 30.11 -5.87 15.44
CA PHE A 179 28.85 -5.64 16.16
C PHE A 179 28.87 -4.29 16.89
N ALA A 180 28.15 -3.31 16.37
CA ALA A 180 28.00 -1.99 16.99
C ALA A 180 26.69 -1.92 17.80
N MET A 181 26.69 -2.43 19.04
CA MET A 181 25.51 -2.35 19.92
C MET A 181 25.15 -0.89 20.25
N GLY A 182 23.89 -0.51 20.03
CA GLY A 182 23.35 0.81 20.41
C GLY A 182 23.56 1.94 19.39
N LEU A 183 24.30 1.73 18.30
CA LEU A 183 24.60 2.79 17.31
C LEU A 183 23.59 2.87 16.14
N THR A 184 22.76 1.85 15.95
CA THR A 184 21.78 1.77 14.86
C THR A 184 20.38 2.13 15.34
N ALA A 185 20.12 3.43 15.53
CA ALA A 185 18.76 3.91 15.72
C ALA A 185 17.96 3.76 14.41
N THR A 186 17.02 2.81 14.38
CA THR A 186 16.10 2.64 13.26
C THR A 186 14.92 3.59 13.40
N ALA A 187 14.61 4.35 12.35
CA ALA A 187 13.44 5.24 12.32
C ALA A 187 12.33 4.63 11.48
N ARG A 188 11.08 4.68 11.94
CA ARG A 188 9.94 4.25 11.12
C ARG A 188 9.64 5.29 10.05
N VAL A 189 9.59 4.87 8.79
CA VAL A 189 9.29 5.67 7.61
C VAL A 189 8.14 5.06 6.82
N ILE A 190 7.56 5.84 5.90
CA ILE A 190 6.55 5.40 4.95
C ILE A 190 7.14 5.51 3.55
N SER A 191 7.22 4.38 2.85
CA SER A 191 7.84 4.24 1.52
C SER A 191 6.89 3.53 0.56
N ARG A 192 7.28 3.39 -0.70
CA ARG A 192 6.58 2.53 -1.66
C ARG A 192 6.56 1.07 -1.18
N SER A 193 5.51 0.34 -1.52
CA SER A 193 5.35 -1.07 -1.17
C SER A 193 6.16 -2.03 -2.05
N GLU A 194 6.44 -1.66 -3.30
CA GLU A 194 6.98 -2.56 -4.34
C GLU A 194 8.49 -2.83 -4.26
N PHE A 195 9.27 -1.96 -3.61
CA PHE A 195 10.74 -2.02 -3.74
C PHE A 195 11.45 -2.97 -2.78
N TYR A 196 10.74 -3.64 -1.85
CA TYR A 196 11.34 -4.63 -0.92
C TYR A 196 10.33 -5.66 -0.40
#